data_AF-A0A126R7B3-F1
#
_entry.id   AF-A0A126R7B3-F1
#
_cell.length_a   1.000
_cell.length_b   1.000
_cell.length_c   1.000
_cell.angle_alpha   90.00
_cell.angle_beta   90.00
_cell.angle_gamma   90.00
#
_symmetry.space_group_name_H-M   'P 1'
#
loop_
_entity.id
_entity.type
_entity.pdbx_description
1 polymer ?
#
loop_
_entity_poly.entity_id
_entity_poly.type
_entity_poly.pdbx_seq_one_letter_code
_entity_poly.pdbx_strand_id
1 'polypeptide(L)'
;MAVPIISAGEGQQFQLKLRETPWGGLQGQSFATITATSNVAPTAKATASFRQPRTFATTGTLQFELKKETHKRSPDGGWNRWATSLSHGRTQVANGETGLYLDSSLFPGVEGPVYWGTQGLVLHSQKLKSPIYHEGQNWYYGASVLDGRNFLASQIGYGQYEWEARMPNRRGSWPAFWLISTSGWPPEIDVYEGFGYQSYWDFDRHAGQAIHGGSGGTRSFQRGVAIQTEQAYGLKGYSQSFHRFAVDIQRDYITWFVDGVETYQSVNPFQGHRWYPIMDVAVKTTGSYDDGSGDMIIKSFRIYSAP
;
A
#
# COMPACT_ATOMS: atom_id res chain seq x y z
N MET A 1 0.79 26.68 2.50
CA MET A 1 1.75 27.21 1.50
C MET A 1 1.05 28.29 0.67
N ALA A 2 1.77 29.30 0.20
CA ALA A 2 1.27 30.23 -0.80
C ALA A 2 2.07 29.97 -2.09
N VAL A 3 1.39 29.88 -3.23
CA VAL A 3 2.05 29.81 -4.55
C VAL A 3 2.01 31.22 -5.12
N PRO A 4 3.12 32.00 -5.07
CA PRO A 4 3.14 33.33 -5.66
C PRO A 4 3.08 33.22 -7.18
N ILE A 5 2.15 33.94 -7.79
CA ILE A 5 2.03 34.04 -9.25
C ILE A 5 2.83 35.28 -9.66
N ILE A 6 4.06 35.10 -10.15
CA ILE A 6 5.03 36.20 -10.28
C ILE A 6 4.96 36.88 -11.66
N SER A 7 4.14 36.35 -12.60
CA SER A 7 4.13 36.82 -13.99
C SER A 7 2.89 36.42 -14.80
N ALA A 8 1.69 36.46 -14.21
CA ALA A 8 0.46 36.18 -14.97
C ALA A 8 -0.15 37.47 -15.54
N GLY A 9 -0.57 37.43 -16.80
CA GLY A 9 -1.35 38.51 -17.43
C GLY A 9 -2.80 38.53 -16.93
N GLU A 10 -3.48 39.67 -17.10
CA GLU A 10 -4.92 39.80 -16.81
C GLU A 10 -5.73 38.72 -17.54
N GLY A 11 -6.60 38.01 -16.80
CA GLY A 11 -7.44 36.96 -17.37
C GLY A 11 -6.71 35.65 -17.71
N GLN A 12 -5.39 35.57 -17.44
CA GLN A 12 -4.65 34.32 -17.61
C GLN A 12 -5.16 33.28 -16.62
N GLN A 13 -5.49 32.10 -17.14
CA GLN A 13 -5.96 30.96 -16.37
C GLN A 13 -4.86 29.92 -16.29
N PHE A 14 -4.74 29.28 -15.13
CA PHE A 14 -3.98 28.05 -15.00
C PHE A 14 -4.77 27.04 -14.17
N GLN A 15 -4.60 25.77 -14.52
CA GLN A 15 -5.17 24.68 -13.76
C GLN A 15 -4.18 24.28 -12.66
N LEU A 16 -4.63 24.39 -11.41
CA LEU A 16 -3.88 23.85 -10.29
C LEU A 16 -4.17 22.35 -10.19
N LYS A 17 -3.19 21.52 -10.56
CA LYS A 17 -3.22 20.10 -10.29
C LYS A 17 -2.48 19.84 -8.98
N LEU A 18 -3.23 19.66 -7.91
CA LEU A 18 -2.67 19.27 -6.62
C LEU A 18 -2.19 17.81 -6.71
N ARG A 19 -1.01 17.53 -6.14
CA ARG A 19 -0.43 16.18 -6.09
C ARG A 19 -1.17 15.27 -5.11
N GLU A 20 -1.84 15.88 -4.16
CA GLU A 20 -2.67 15.23 -3.16
C GLU A 20 -4.09 15.73 -3.35
N THR A 21 -5.07 14.83 -3.23
CA THR A 21 -6.47 15.23 -3.32
C THR A 21 -6.84 15.96 -2.04
N PRO A 22 -7.18 17.27 -2.09
CA PRO A 22 -7.63 17.97 -0.89
C PRO A 22 -8.92 17.32 -0.39
N TRP A 23 -9.21 17.48 0.90
CA TRP A 23 -10.44 16.97 1.50
C TRP A 23 -11.66 17.38 0.66
N GLY A 24 -12.40 16.38 0.15
CA GLY A 24 -13.61 16.57 -0.64
C GLY A 24 -13.40 16.59 -2.16
N GLY A 25 -12.15 16.55 -2.63
CA GLY A 25 -11.84 16.39 -4.06
C GLY A 25 -11.87 14.93 -4.52
N LEU A 26 -11.96 14.74 -5.83
CA LEU A 26 -11.77 13.45 -6.52
C LEU A 26 -10.44 13.49 -7.29
N GLN A 27 -9.59 12.49 -7.06
CA GLN A 27 -8.27 12.40 -7.70
C GLN A 27 -8.41 12.37 -9.23
N GLY A 28 -7.70 13.26 -9.92
CA GLY A 28 -7.68 13.33 -11.39
C GLY A 28 -8.97 13.85 -12.04
N GLN A 29 -10.05 14.09 -11.28
CA GLN A 29 -11.33 14.58 -11.78
C GLN A 29 -11.62 16.00 -11.31
N SER A 30 -11.28 16.32 -10.05
CA SER A 30 -11.46 17.66 -9.53
C SER A 30 -10.34 18.58 -10.04
N PHE A 31 -10.74 19.70 -10.63
CA PHE A 31 -9.85 20.79 -11.02
C PHE A 31 -10.24 22.06 -10.27
N ALA A 32 -9.26 22.88 -9.95
CA ALA A 32 -9.47 24.26 -9.54
C ALA A 32 -8.87 25.16 -10.62
N THR A 33 -9.72 26.02 -11.20
CA THR A 33 -9.26 27.08 -12.09
C THR A 33 -8.84 28.26 -11.23
N ILE A 34 -7.57 28.65 -11.37
CA ILE A 34 -7.08 29.89 -10.78
C ILE A 34 -7.01 30.91 -11.89
N THR A 35 -7.75 32.00 -11.72
CA THR A 35 -7.77 33.14 -12.66
C THR A 35 -6.96 34.28 -12.05
N ALA A 36 -5.99 34.78 -12.80
CA ALA A 36 -5.29 36.00 -12.42
C ALA A 36 -6.18 37.23 -12.67
N THR A 37 -6.40 38.02 -11.62
CA THR A 37 -7.11 39.31 -11.69
C THR A 37 -6.17 40.43 -11.25
N SER A 38 -5.97 41.40 -12.13
CA SER A 38 -5.25 42.65 -11.87
C SER A 38 -6.16 43.63 -11.14
N ASN A 39 -5.56 44.52 -10.35
CA ASN A 39 -6.24 45.58 -9.61
C ASN A 39 -7.17 45.12 -8.47
N VAL A 40 -7.13 43.84 -8.09
CA VAL A 40 -7.82 43.32 -6.90
C VAL A 40 -6.79 43.14 -5.79
N ALA A 41 -7.14 43.53 -4.56
CA ALA A 41 -6.29 43.23 -3.41
C ALA A 41 -6.09 41.70 -3.31
N PRO A 42 -4.85 41.21 -3.05
CA PRO A 42 -4.62 39.79 -2.85
C PRO A 42 -5.58 39.23 -1.81
N THR A 43 -6.15 38.06 -2.07
CA THR A 43 -6.94 37.37 -1.05
C THR A 43 -6.08 37.22 0.21
N ALA A 44 -6.65 37.51 1.38
CA ALA A 44 -5.93 37.36 2.63
C ALA A 44 -5.33 35.95 2.69
N LYS A 45 -4.02 35.86 2.94
CA LYS A 45 -3.35 34.57 3.08
C LYS A 45 -4.16 33.73 4.06
N ALA A 46 -4.54 32.51 3.66
CA ALA A 46 -5.14 31.58 4.61
C ALA A 46 -4.14 31.38 5.76
N THR A 47 -4.44 31.97 6.92
CA THR A 47 -3.66 31.90 8.15
C THR A 47 -4.13 30.79 9.06
N ALA A 48 -5.18 30.04 8.68
CA ALA A 48 -5.54 28.81 9.36
C ALA A 48 -4.28 27.95 9.45
N SER A 49 -3.81 27.72 10.68
CA SER A 49 -2.66 26.88 10.92
C SER A 49 -3.03 25.48 10.46
N PHE A 50 -2.45 25.05 9.34
CA PHE A 50 -2.37 23.63 9.06
C PHE A 50 -1.75 22.98 10.29
N ARG A 51 -2.32 21.84 10.72
CA ARG A 51 -1.68 21.10 11.80
C ARG A 51 -0.24 20.79 11.38
N GLN A 52 0.67 20.75 12.33
CA GLN A 52 2.01 20.24 12.05
C GLN A 52 1.88 18.76 11.62
N PRO A 53 2.60 18.32 10.58
CA PRO A 53 2.66 16.90 10.24
C PRO A 53 3.19 16.13 11.45
N ARG A 54 2.68 14.92 11.64
CA ARG A 54 3.15 14.03 12.68
C ARG A 54 4.46 13.41 12.21
N THR A 55 5.29 13.05 13.19
CA THR A 55 6.37 12.09 12.98
C THR A 55 5.91 10.76 13.54
N PHE A 56 6.19 9.66 12.83
CA PHE A 56 5.90 8.34 13.36
C PHE A 56 6.73 8.11 14.63
N ALA A 57 6.03 7.87 15.73
CA ALA A 57 6.59 7.38 16.96
C ALA A 57 5.75 6.19 17.40
N THR A 58 6.42 5.11 17.78
CA THR A 58 5.76 3.93 18.31
C THR A 58 4.94 4.30 19.54
N THR A 59 3.66 3.95 19.53
CA THR A 59 2.77 4.12 20.68
C THR A 59 2.02 2.82 20.97
N GLY A 60 1.56 2.67 22.21
CA GLY A 60 0.82 1.49 22.63
C GLY A 60 1.69 0.30 23.01
N THR A 61 1.09 -0.89 23.01
CA THR A 61 1.74 -2.14 23.47
C THR A 61 2.14 -2.99 22.27
N LEU A 62 3.39 -3.45 22.22
CA LEU A 62 3.83 -4.42 21.19
C LEU A 62 2.96 -5.68 21.30
N GLN A 63 2.15 -5.94 20.28
CA GLN A 63 1.27 -7.10 20.23
C GLN A 63 1.86 -8.22 19.36
N PHE A 64 2.53 -7.86 18.27
CA PHE A 64 3.08 -8.81 17.33
C PHE A 64 4.42 -8.34 16.78
N GLU A 65 5.34 -9.28 16.61
CA GLU A 65 6.59 -9.09 15.88
C GLU A 65 6.83 -10.32 15.00
N LEU A 66 7.10 -10.09 13.72
CA LEU A 66 7.49 -11.13 12.79
C LEU A 66 8.91 -11.61 13.14
N LYS A 67 9.03 -12.89 13.54
CA LYS A 67 10.31 -13.54 13.85
C LYS A 67 10.50 -14.78 12.99
N LYS A 68 11.74 -15.02 12.56
CA LYS A 68 12.08 -16.16 11.70
C LYS A 68 11.78 -17.50 12.36
N GLU A 69 12.05 -17.59 13.66
CA GLU A 69 11.97 -18.80 14.48
C GLU A 69 10.52 -19.23 14.70
N THR A 70 9.59 -18.27 14.69
CA THR A 70 8.16 -18.51 14.92
C THR A 70 7.32 -18.35 13.66
N HIS A 71 7.92 -17.98 12.53
CA HIS A 71 7.21 -17.78 11.27
C HIS A 71 6.67 -19.13 10.74
N LYS A 72 5.34 -19.24 10.71
CA LYS A 72 4.61 -20.39 10.18
C LYS A 72 3.66 -19.94 9.09
N ARG A 73 3.48 -20.75 8.07
CA ARG A 73 2.52 -20.53 6.99
C ARG A 73 1.91 -21.84 6.50
N SER A 74 0.74 -21.76 5.91
CA SER A 74 0.05 -22.86 5.22
C SER A 74 -0.91 -22.29 4.18
N PRO A 75 -1.40 -23.10 3.22
CA PRO A 75 -2.39 -22.65 2.23
C PRO A 75 -3.55 -21.82 2.80
N ASP A 76 -4.18 -22.29 3.87
CA ASP A 76 -5.37 -21.67 4.47
C ASP A 76 -5.08 -20.86 5.74
N GLY A 77 -3.81 -20.78 6.15
CA GLY A 77 -3.39 -20.14 7.39
C GLY A 77 -3.92 -20.83 8.65
N GLY A 78 -4.05 -20.06 9.73
CA GLY A 78 -4.61 -20.54 11.00
C GLY A 78 -4.31 -19.60 12.17
N TRP A 79 -4.78 -19.96 13.36
CA TRP A 79 -4.68 -19.11 14.57
C TRP A 79 -3.26 -18.64 14.92
N ASN A 80 -2.22 -19.35 14.46
CA ASN A 80 -0.81 -19.04 14.69
C ASN A 80 0.07 -19.04 13.43
N ARG A 81 -0.52 -18.87 12.24
CA ARG A 81 0.21 -18.97 10.97
C ARG A 81 -0.46 -18.18 9.86
N TRP A 82 0.35 -17.66 8.96
CA TRP A 82 -0.09 -16.92 7.78
C TRP A 82 -0.73 -17.86 6.74
N ALA A 83 -1.76 -17.37 6.06
CA ALA A 83 -2.26 -18.00 4.84
C ALA A 83 -1.40 -17.60 3.63
N THR A 84 -1.16 -18.51 2.70
CA THR A 84 -0.49 -18.25 1.40
C THR A 84 -1.49 -18.11 0.24
N SER A 85 -2.70 -17.68 0.58
CA SER A 85 -3.81 -17.40 -0.31
C SER A 85 -4.58 -16.17 0.20
N LEU A 86 -5.47 -15.61 -0.60
CA LEU A 86 -6.44 -14.61 -0.18
C LEU A 86 -7.73 -15.27 0.33
N SER A 87 -8.59 -14.48 0.98
CA SER A 87 -9.89 -14.94 1.51
C SER A 87 -10.79 -15.64 0.48
N HIS A 88 -10.64 -15.30 -0.79
CA HIS A 88 -11.43 -15.78 -1.92
C HIS A 88 -10.64 -16.70 -2.87
N GLY A 89 -9.46 -17.17 -2.47
CA GLY A 89 -8.67 -18.12 -3.26
C GLY A 89 -7.28 -17.60 -3.62
N ARG A 90 -6.76 -18.05 -4.77
CA ARG A 90 -5.37 -17.79 -5.22
C ARG A 90 -5.30 -16.84 -6.41
N THR A 91 -6.43 -16.27 -6.79
CA THR A 91 -6.57 -15.42 -7.97
C THR A 91 -7.30 -14.15 -7.57
N GLN A 92 -6.99 -13.05 -8.26
CA GLN A 92 -7.63 -11.76 -8.03
C GLN A 92 -7.91 -11.09 -9.39
N VAL A 93 -8.65 -11.83 -10.23
CA VAL A 93 -8.97 -11.43 -11.62
C VAL A 93 -9.77 -10.14 -11.71
N ALA A 94 -10.53 -9.78 -10.66
CA ALA A 94 -11.27 -8.52 -10.59
C ALA A 94 -10.35 -7.29 -10.66
N ASN A 95 -9.10 -7.41 -10.19
CA ASN A 95 -8.08 -6.36 -10.30
C ASN A 95 -7.30 -6.41 -11.63
N GLY A 96 -7.60 -7.41 -12.48
CA GLY A 96 -6.82 -7.70 -13.68
C GLY A 96 -5.40 -8.20 -13.36
N GLU A 97 -5.20 -8.80 -12.19
CA GLU A 97 -3.94 -9.49 -11.87
C GLU A 97 -3.75 -10.69 -12.80
N THR A 98 -2.51 -10.90 -13.23
CA THR A 98 -2.08 -12.00 -14.11
C THR A 98 -1.16 -13.00 -13.41
N GLY A 99 -0.90 -12.80 -12.12
CA GLY A 99 -0.16 -13.72 -11.26
C GLY A 99 -1.06 -14.63 -10.43
N LEU A 100 -0.70 -15.91 -10.34
CA LEU A 100 -1.30 -16.88 -9.43
C LEU A 100 -0.58 -16.84 -8.08
N TYR A 101 -1.29 -16.68 -6.96
CA TYR A 101 -0.66 -16.74 -5.63
C TYR A 101 -0.18 -18.17 -5.33
N LEU A 102 1.13 -18.34 -5.25
CA LEU A 102 1.77 -19.64 -5.15
C LEU A 102 1.98 -20.11 -3.71
N ASP A 103 2.01 -21.43 -3.53
CA ASP A 103 2.55 -22.13 -2.37
C ASP A 103 3.39 -23.31 -2.85
N SER A 104 4.62 -23.45 -2.36
CA SER A 104 5.52 -24.55 -2.74
C SER A 104 4.97 -25.95 -2.41
N SER A 105 4.06 -26.08 -1.45
CA SER A 105 3.42 -27.37 -1.14
C SER A 105 2.33 -27.75 -2.12
N LEU A 106 1.78 -26.80 -2.88
CA LEU A 106 0.70 -27.02 -3.83
C LEU A 106 1.18 -27.01 -5.29
N PHE A 107 2.20 -26.21 -5.57
CA PHE A 107 2.77 -26.06 -6.91
C PHE A 107 4.24 -26.49 -6.90
N PRO A 108 4.53 -27.81 -6.90
CA PRO A 108 5.90 -28.29 -6.91
C PRO A 108 6.63 -27.83 -8.19
N GLY A 109 7.89 -27.44 -8.05
CA GLY A 109 8.75 -27.02 -9.17
C GLY A 109 8.77 -25.52 -9.46
N VAL A 110 7.95 -24.71 -8.78
CA VAL A 110 8.07 -23.24 -8.80
C VAL A 110 9.23 -22.79 -7.91
N GLU A 111 9.77 -21.60 -8.18
CA GLU A 111 10.69 -20.94 -7.26
C GLU A 111 9.94 -20.60 -5.96
N GLY A 112 10.60 -20.72 -4.80
CA GLY A 112 9.94 -20.53 -3.50
C GLY A 112 9.28 -19.15 -3.41
N PRO A 113 7.94 -19.04 -3.31
CA PRO A 113 7.26 -17.74 -3.32
C PRO A 113 7.40 -17.00 -2.00
N VAL A 114 7.65 -17.73 -0.90
CA VAL A 114 7.90 -17.15 0.41
C VAL A 114 9.04 -17.93 1.07
N TYR A 115 10.13 -17.26 1.42
CA TYR A 115 11.29 -17.88 2.08
C TYR A 115 12.11 -16.86 2.89
N TRP A 116 12.92 -17.33 3.82
CA TRP A 116 13.83 -16.46 4.57
C TRP A 116 15.18 -16.38 3.85
N GLY A 117 15.53 -15.18 3.39
CA GLY A 117 16.87 -14.85 2.90
C GLY A 117 17.80 -14.45 4.05
N THR A 118 18.98 -13.92 3.68
CA THR A 118 19.96 -13.39 4.65
C THR A 118 19.56 -12.04 5.23
N GLN A 119 18.74 -11.27 4.51
CA GLN A 119 18.36 -9.90 4.89
C GLN A 119 16.94 -9.78 5.46
N GLY A 120 16.11 -10.82 5.36
CA GLY A 120 14.71 -10.78 5.79
C GLY A 120 13.85 -11.89 5.17
N LEU A 121 12.55 -11.79 5.42
CA LEU A 121 11.54 -12.62 4.78
C LEU A 121 11.30 -12.11 3.36
N VAL A 122 11.45 -12.97 2.37
CA VAL A 122 11.26 -12.66 0.96
C VAL A 122 9.88 -13.11 0.52
N LEU A 123 9.15 -12.20 -0.10
CA LEU A 123 7.97 -12.47 -0.93
C LEU A 123 8.40 -12.31 -2.39
N HIS A 124 8.35 -13.41 -3.13
CA HIS A 124 8.92 -13.53 -4.47
C HIS A 124 7.83 -13.73 -5.52
N SER A 125 7.79 -12.82 -6.50
CA SER A 125 7.03 -13.00 -7.73
C SER A 125 7.93 -13.44 -8.89
N GLN A 126 7.37 -14.22 -9.82
CA GLN A 126 8.15 -14.88 -10.87
C GLN A 126 7.42 -15.01 -12.20
N LYS A 127 8.19 -15.13 -13.29
CA LYS A 127 7.69 -15.73 -14.53
C LYS A 127 7.77 -17.24 -14.37
N LEU A 128 6.67 -17.95 -14.62
CA LEU A 128 6.67 -19.41 -14.51
C LEU A 128 7.39 -20.04 -15.70
N LYS A 129 8.23 -21.05 -15.42
CA LYS A 129 8.93 -21.86 -16.46
C LYS A 129 7.94 -22.64 -17.33
N SER A 130 6.82 -23.04 -16.77
CA SER A 130 5.71 -23.68 -17.46
C SER A 130 4.41 -23.17 -16.87
N PRO A 131 3.36 -22.93 -17.69
CA PRO A 131 2.11 -22.41 -17.17
C PRO A 131 1.45 -23.39 -16.21
N ILE A 132 0.76 -22.85 -15.20
CA ILE A 132 -0.06 -23.62 -14.26
C ILE A 132 -1.52 -23.43 -14.63
N TYR A 133 -2.24 -24.53 -14.87
CA TYR A 133 -3.69 -24.49 -15.07
C TYR A 133 -4.40 -24.39 -13.71
N HIS A 134 -5.18 -23.34 -13.50
CA HIS A 134 -5.93 -23.11 -12.28
C HIS A 134 -7.20 -22.30 -12.56
N GLU A 135 -8.33 -22.75 -12.00
CA GLU A 135 -9.64 -22.09 -12.13
C GLU A 135 -10.03 -21.76 -13.59
N GLY A 136 -9.83 -22.73 -14.50
CA GLY A 136 -10.28 -22.59 -15.89
C GLY A 136 -9.29 -21.94 -16.86
N GLN A 137 -8.14 -21.46 -16.38
CA GLN A 137 -7.15 -20.78 -17.23
C GLN A 137 -5.70 -21.14 -16.91
N ASN A 138 -4.81 -20.87 -17.88
CA ASN A 138 -3.36 -21.02 -17.71
C ASN A 138 -2.75 -19.73 -17.17
N TRP A 139 -2.06 -19.84 -16.04
CA TRP A 139 -1.31 -18.77 -15.42
C TRP A 139 0.16 -18.87 -15.80
N TYR A 140 0.74 -17.76 -16.24
CA TYR A 140 2.14 -17.69 -16.70
C TYR A 140 3.07 -16.96 -15.72
N TYR A 141 2.50 -16.40 -14.64
CA TYR A 141 3.23 -15.66 -13.62
C TYR A 141 2.81 -16.16 -12.24
N GLY A 142 3.76 -16.15 -11.32
CA GLY A 142 3.57 -16.46 -9.91
C GLY A 142 3.63 -15.19 -9.07
N ALA A 143 2.66 -15.04 -8.18
CA ALA A 143 2.62 -14.04 -7.13
C ALA A 143 2.86 -14.70 -5.76
N SER A 144 3.07 -13.89 -4.73
CA SER A 144 3.23 -14.36 -3.35
C SER A 144 2.40 -13.51 -2.40
N VAL A 145 1.86 -14.13 -1.35
CA VAL A 145 1.04 -13.44 -0.34
C VAL A 145 1.24 -14.09 1.02
N LEU A 146 1.18 -13.27 2.06
CA LEU A 146 0.94 -13.68 3.44
C LEU A 146 -0.27 -12.92 3.97
N ASP A 147 -1.31 -13.67 4.31
CA ASP A 147 -2.60 -13.15 4.77
C ASP A 147 -2.84 -13.55 6.24
N GLY A 148 -3.07 -12.55 7.10
CA GLY A 148 -3.28 -12.67 8.54
C GLY A 148 -4.72 -12.92 8.98
N ARG A 149 -5.66 -13.23 8.08
CA ARG A 149 -7.12 -13.33 8.38
C ARG A 149 -7.47 -14.23 9.55
N ASN A 150 -6.70 -15.31 9.72
CA ASN A 150 -6.90 -16.28 10.79
C ASN A 150 -5.88 -16.13 11.92
N PHE A 151 -4.85 -15.29 11.78
CA PHE A 151 -3.78 -15.18 12.76
C PHE A 151 -4.12 -14.13 13.83
N LEU A 152 -4.77 -14.57 14.90
CA LEU A 152 -5.35 -13.68 15.93
C LEU A 152 -4.35 -12.68 16.52
N ALA A 153 -3.10 -13.08 16.74
CA ALA A 153 -2.07 -12.21 17.31
C ALA A 153 -1.74 -11.02 16.40
N SER A 154 -1.93 -11.14 15.07
CA SER A 154 -1.70 -10.05 14.12
C SER A 154 -2.90 -9.10 13.95
N GLN A 155 -3.94 -9.21 14.79
CA GLN A 155 -5.17 -8.45 14.63
C GLN A 155 -5.38 -7.41 15.73
N ILE A 156 -5.59 -6.14 15.36
CA ILE A 156 -5.87 -5.05 16.31
C ILE A 156 -7.05 -4.19 15.86
N GLY A 157 -7.67 -3.49 16.80
CA GLY A 157 -8.70 -2.48 16.50
C GLY A 157 -8.08 -1.14 16.11
N TYR A 158 -7.55 -0.44 17.11
CA TYR A 158 -6.74 0.76 16.93
C TYR A 158 -5.29 0.49 17.29
N GLY A 159 -4.39 1.28 16.73
CA GLY A 159 -2.95 1.16 16.93
C GLY A 159 -2.19 1.21 15.61
N GLN A 160 -0.98 0.66 15.62
CA GLN A 160 0.02 0.88 14.58
C GLN A 160 0.47 -0.44 13.94
N TYR A 161 0.67 -0.38 12.63
CA TYR A 161 1.37 -1.39 11.85
C TYR A 161 2.60 -0.75 11.21
N GLU A 162 3.77 -1.37 11.35
CA GLU A 162 5.01 -0.88 10.73
C GLU A 162 5.79 -2.05 10.09
N TRP A 163 6.12 -1.89 8.81
CA TRP A 163 7.01 -2.75 8.05
C TRP A 163 8.33 -2.02 7.80
N GLU A 164 9.46 -2.70 7.95
CA GLU A 164 10.73 -2.29 7.38
C GLU A 164 11.05 -3.21 6.20
N ALA A 165 11.01 -2.66 4.99
CA ALA A 165 11.08 -3.46 3.77
C ALA A 165 11.87 -2.79 2.65
N ARG A 166 12.44 -3.61 1.77
CA ARG A 166 13.00 -3.21 0.47
C ARG A 166 12.07 -3.73 -0.61
N MET A 167 11.60 -2.82 -1.45
CA MET A 167 10.57 -3.08 -2.45
C MET A 167 11.16 -3.74 -3.71
N PRO A 168 10.35 -4.53 -4.45
CA PRO A 168 10.74 -4.97 -5.78
C PRO A 168 10.78 -3.78 -6.73
N ASN A 169 11.46 -3.96 -7.87
CA ASN A 169 11.51 -2.97 -8.95
C ASN A 169 11.17 -3.52 -10.34
N ARG A 170 10.72 -4.78 -10.40
CA ARG A 170 10.33 -5.42 -11.66
C ARG A 170 9.05 -4.83 -12.23
N ARG A 171 9.02 -4.46 -13.51
CA ARG A 171 7.80 -3.91 -14.11
C ARG A 171 6.70 -4.95 -14.16
N GLY A 172 5.48 -4.49 -13.96
CA GLY A 172 4.31 -5.35 -13.75
C GLY A 172 4.23 -6.00 -12.38
N SER A 173 5.22 -5.86 -11.49
CA SER A 173 5.03 -6.24 -10.09
C SER A 173 4.12 -5.23 -9.41
N TRP A 174 3.33 -5.72 -8.47
CA TRP A 174 2.45 -4.90 -7.66
C TRP A 174 2.61 -5.28 -6.18
N PRO A 175 3.69 -4.81 -5.51
CA PRO A 175 3.87 -5.03 -4.08
C PRO A 175 2.85 -4.22 -3.27
N ALA A 176 2.30 -4.82 -2.22
CA ALA A 176 1.40 -4.13 -1.32
C ALA A 176 1.58 -4.53 0.16
N PHE A 177 1.34 -3.55 1.03
CA PHE A 177 1.02 -3.73 2.44
C PHE A 177 -0.35 -3.14 2.68
N TRP A 178 -1.29 -3.96 3.14
CA TRP A 178 -2.68 -3.56 3.26
C TRP A 178 -3.35 -4.31 4.39
N LEU A 179 -4.47 -3.77 4.84
CA LEU A 179 -5.21 -4.27 5.98
C LEU A 179 -6.66 -4.49 5.57
N ILE A 180 -7.22 -5.62 6.00
CA ILE A 180 -8.63 -5.94 5.79
C ILE A 180 -9.32 -6.07 7.15
N SER A 181 -10.56 -5.61 7.22
CA SER A 181 -11.37 -5.82 8.41
C SER A 181 -11.63 -7.30 8.65
N THR A 182 -11.58 -7.74 9.92
CA THR A 182 -11.99 -9.09 10.33
C THR A 182 -13.48 -9.36 10.06
N SER A 183 -14.28 -8.32 9.77
CA SER A 183 -15.68 -8.44 9.33
C SER A 183 -15.84 -8.71 7.82
N GLY A 184 -14.75 -8.86 7.08
CA GLY A 184 -14.75 -9.01 5.63
C GLY A 184 -14.54 -7.69 4.88
N TRP A 185 -14.44 -7.80 3.56
CA TRP A 185 -14.18 -6.66 2.67
C TRP A 185 -15.47 -6.10 2.05
N PRO A 186 -15.56 -4.77 1.87
CA PRO A 186 -14.80 -3.72 2.56
C PRO A 186 -15.18 -3.65 4.07
N PRO A 187 -14.37 -2.99 4.94
CA PRO A 187 -13.37 -1.97 4.61
C PRO A 187 -11.92 -2.48 4.48
N GLU A 188 -11.09 -1.63 3.86
CA GLU A 188 -9.66 -1.86 3.54
C GLU A 188 -8.82 -0.59 3.78
N ILE A 189 -7.58 -0.78 4.21
CA ILE A 189 -6.56 0.27 4.36
C ILE A 189 -5.28 -0.16 3.64
N ASP A 190 -4.89 0.57 2.61
CA ASP A 190 -3.66 0.34 1.86
C ASP A 190 -2.54 1.21 2.44
N VAL A 191 -1.57 0.56 3.09
CA VAL A 191 -0.43 1.23 3.75
C VAL A 191 0.63 1.62 2.74
N TYR A 192 0.85 0.76 1.75
CA TYR A 192 1.71 1.00 0.60
C TYR A 192 1.23 0.13 -0.57
N GLU A 193 1.16 0.73 -1.75
CA GLU A 193 1.01 0.03 -3.02
C GLU A 193 2.02 0.52 -4.05
N GLY A 194 2.62 -0.43 -4.79
CA GLY A 194 3.50 -0.18 -5.92
C GLY A 194 2.87 -0.52 -7.26
N PHE A 195 2.44 0.43 -8.08
CA PHE A 195 1.74 0.11 -9.34
C PHE A 195 2.69 -0.11 -10.53
N GLY A 196 3.56 -1.13 -10.47
CA GLY A 196 4.57 -1.41 -11.48
C GLY A 196 4.07 -1.67 -12.91
N TYR A 197 2.79 -1.95 -13.07
CA TYR A 197 2.12 -2.09 -14.37
C TYR A 197 1.78 -0.75 -15.05
N GLN A 198 1.89 0.36 -14.31
CA GLN A 198 1.68 1.70 -14.86
C GLN A 198 3.01 2.25 -15.38
N SER A 199 3.00 2.75 -16.62
CA SER A 199 4.22 3.19 -17.30
C SER A 199 4.94 4.35 -16.61
N TYR A 200 4.19 5.23 -15.93
CA TYR A 200 4.74 6.37 -15.20
C TYR A 200 5.26 5.99 -13.80
N TRP A 201 4.96 4.79 -13.30
CA TRP A 201 5.35 4.38 -11.96
C TRP A 201 6.87 4.35 -11.86
N ASP A 202 7.40 4.69 -10.70
CA ASP A 202 8.82 4.61 -10.40
C ASP A 202 8.95 4.05 -8.99
N PHE A 203 9.43 2.81 -8.90
CA PHE A 203 9.51 2.06 -7.66
C PHE A 203 10.36 2.74 -6.60
N ASP A 204 11.33 3.57 -7.00
CA ASP A 204 12.21 4.21 -6.03
C ASP A 204 11.61 5.47 -5.42
N ARG A 205 10.49 5.99 -5.91
CA ARG A 205 10.00 7.31 -5.47
C ARG A 205 8.50 7.49 -5.56
N HIS A 206 7.74 6.40 -5.70
CA HIS A 206 6.29 6.45 -5.63
C HIS A 206 5.73 5.57 -4.52
N ALA A 207 4.63 6.02 -3.92
CA ALA A 207 3.84 5.26 -2.97
C ALA A 207 2.36 5.51 -3.21
N GLY A 208 1.57 4.43 -3.30
CA GLY A 208 0.11 4.45 -3.27
C GLY A 208 -0.39 4.21 -1.85
N GLN A 209 -1.37 5.00 -1.41
CA GLN A 209 -1.98 4.90 -0.09
C GLN A 209 -3.47 5.18 -0.21
N ALA A 210 -4.32 4.35 0.37
CA ALA A 210 -5.76 4.52 0.23
C ALA A 210 -6.55 3.87 1.37
N ILE A 211 -7.82 4.23 1.41
CA ILE A 211 -8.86 3.52 2.14
C ILE A 211 -10.01 3.21 1.18
N HIS A 212 -10.62 2.05 1.35
CA HIS A 212 -11.83 1.65 0.65
C HIS A 212 -12.91 1.34 1.68
N GLY A 213 -14.08 1.94 1.49
CA GLY A 213 -15.23 1.72 2.35
C GLY A 213 -16.43 1.20 1.56
N GLY A 214 -17.33 0.54 2.28
CA GLY A 214 -18.43 -0.22 1.72
C GLY A 214 -18.83 -1.35 2.65
N SER A 215 -19.61 -2.30 2.13
CA SER A 215 -20.09 -3.44 2.90
C SER A 215 -20.48 -4.60 1.99
N GLY A 216 -20.37 -5.84 2.47
CA GLY A 216 -20.90 -7.02 1.79
C GLY A 216 -20.29 -7.25 0.40
N GLY A 217 -18.98 -7.02 0.26
CA GLY A 217 -18.28 -7.16 -1.02
C GLY A 217 -18.53 -6.02 -2.02
N THR A 218 -19.21 -4.94 -1.63
CA THR A 218 -19.47 -3.79 -2.51
C THR A 218 -18.82 -2.53 -1.95
N ARG A 219 -17.92 -1.92 -2.74
CA ARG A 219 -17.27 -0.64 -2.41
C ARG A 219 -18.18 0.55 -2.72
N SER A 220 -18.41 1.41 -1.73
CA SER A 220 -19.17 2.65 -1.87
C SER A 220 -18.29 3.89 -2.01
N PHE A 221 -17.05 3.86 -1.50
CA PHE A 221 -16.09 4.94 -1.69
C PHE A 221 -14.64 4.46 -1.64
N GLN A 222 -13.76 5.29 -2.19
CA GLN A 222 -12.31 5.20 -2.04
C GLN A 222 -11.76 6.60 -1.74
N ARG A 223 -10.75 6.71 -0.87
CA ARG A 223 -9.98 7.95 -0.66
C ARG A 223 -8.52 7.58 -0.57
N GLY A 224 -7.68 8.24 -1.36
CA GLY A 224 -6.27 7.90 -1.37
C GLY A 224 -5.45 8.85 -2.23
N VAL A 225 -4.19 8.49 -2.37
CA VAL A 225 -3.20 9.27 -3.06
C VAL A 225 -2.14 8.35 -3.67
N ALA A 226 -1.65 8.74 -4.85
CA ALA A 226 -0.42 8.20 -5.43
C ALA A 226 0.59 9.36 -5.47
N ILE A 227 1.64 9.26 -4.67
CA ILE A 227 2.56 10.36 -4.41
C ILE A 227 3.92 10.07 -5.05
N GLN A 228 4.51 11.05 -5.73
CA GLN A 228 5.94 11.05 -6.02
C GLN A 228 6.67 11.62 -4.80
N THR A 229 7.19 10.73 -3.96
CA THR A 229 7.65 11.02 -2.59
C THR A 229 8.98 11.73 -2.54
N GLU A 230 9.85 11.59 -3.55
CA GLU A 230 11.12 12.33 -3.62
C GLU A 230 10.84 13.82 -3.74
N GLN A 231 9.89 14.17 -4.59
CA GLN A 231 9.53 15.55 -4.89
C GLN A 231 8.67 16.19 -3.79
N ALA A 232 7.88 15.39 -3.08
CA ALA A 232 7.03 15.86 -1.99
C ALA A 232 7.79 15.94 -0.64
N TYR A 233 8.62 14.95 -0.35
CA TYR A 233 9.17 14.71 0.99
C TYR A 233 10.69 14.43 0.99
N GLY A 234 11.34 14.35 -0.17
CA GLY A 234 12.74 13.94 -0.28
C GLY A 234 12.97 12.44 -0.10
N LEU A 235 11.90 11.64 -0.03
CA LEU A 235 11.96 10.19 0.22
C LEU A 235 12.10 9.41 -1.09
N LYS A 236 13.12 8.56 -1.16
CA LYS A 236 13.41 7.75 -2.34
C LYS A 236 14.25 6.50 -2.04
N GLY A 237 14.47 5.67 -3.05
CA GLY A 237 15.34 4.49 -3.00
C GLY A 237 14.65 3.24 -2.47
N TYR A 238 13.33 3.14 -2.58
CA TYR A 238 12.57 2.03 -1.99
C TYR A 238 13.00 0.64 -2.47
N SER A 239 13.57 0.50 -3.67
CA SER A 239 14.12 -0.76 -4.16
C SER A 239 15.60 -0.99 -3.85
N GLN A 240 16.29 0.06 -3.41
CA GLN A 240 17.74 0.10 -3.18
C GLN A 240 18.08 -0.17 -1.71
N SER A 241 17.27 0.32 -0.78
CA SER A 241 17.46 0.18 0.67
C SER A 241 16.19 -0.26 1.38
N PHE A 242 16.32 -0.58 2.68
CA PHE A 242 15.17 -0.80 3.54
C PHE A 242 14.57 0.54 3.96
N HIS A 243 13.26 0.65 3.85
CA HIS A 243 12.47 1.81 4.29
C HIS A 243 11.35 1.35 5.21
N ARG A 244 10.91 2.25 6.09
CA ARG A 244 9.81 1.98 7.03
C ARG A 244 8.50 2.48 6.46
N PHE A 245 7.53 1.60 6.30
CA PHE A 245 6.16 1.91 5.88
C PHE A 245 5.24 1.64 7.05
N ALA A 246 4.48 2.65 7.48
CA ALA A 246 3.64 2.51 8.65
C ALA A 246 2.28 3.18 8.48
N VAL A 247 1.31 2.68 9.25
CA VAL A 247 0.01 3.31 9.44
C VAL A 247 -0.32 3.35 10.93
N ASP A 248 -0.90 4.45 11.38
CA ASP A 248 -1.50 4.62 12.70
C ASP A 248 -3.01 4.82 12.55
N ILE A 249 -3.77 3.85 13.05
CA ILE A 249 -5.23 3.81 13.00
C ILE A 249 -5.74 4.31 14.35
N GLN A 250 -6.16 5.57 14.40
CA GLN A 250 -6.80 6.18 15.56
C GLN A 250 -8.30 6.29 15.35
N ARG A 251 -9.05 6.54 16.42
CA ARG A 251 -10.52 6.67 16.38
C ARG A 251 -11.01 7.68 15.35
N ASP A 252 -10.33 8.83 15.24
CA ASP A 252 -10.79 9.94 14.41
C ASP A 252 -10.03 10.03 13.08
N TYR A 253 -8.79 9.52 13.01
CA TYR A 253 -7.93 9.62 11.84
C TYR A 253 -7.09 8.37 11.61
N ILE A 254 -6.85 8.07 10.34
CA ILE A 254 -5.83 7.10 9.90
C ILE A 254 -4.69 7.93 9.30
N THR A 255 -3.45 7.68 9.73
CA THR A 255 -2.27 8.45 9.30
C THR A 255 -1.19 7.51 8.80
N TRP A 256 -0.64 7.79 7.62
CA TRP A 256 0.39 6.98 6.97
C TRP A 256 1.74 7.66 7.05
N PHE A 257 2.78 6.82 7.10
CA PHE A 257 4.16 7.28 7.22
C PHE A 257 5.10 6.48 6.33
N VAL A 258 6.10 7.17 5.79
CA VAL A 258 7.28 6.56 5.17
C VAL A 258 8.53 7.14 5.82
N ASP A 259 9.40 6.27 6.33
CA ASP A 259 10.58 6.62 7.15
C ASP A 259 10.28 7.55 8.32
N GLY A 260 9.04 7.48 8.82
CA GLY A 260 8.53 8.29 9.92
C GLY A 260 8.06 9.69 9.53
N VAL A 261 8.16 10.08 8.25
CA VAL A 261 7.52 11.27 7.71
C VAL A 261 6.06 10.95 7.39
N GLU A 262 5.13 11.76 7.86
CA GLU A 262 3.73 11.65 7.48
C GLU A 262 3.54 11.95 5.99
N THR A 263 2.98 11.00 5.25
CA THR A 263 2.75 11.12 3.80
C THR A 263 1.27 11.30 3.44
N TYR A 264 0.36 10.89 4.32
CA TYR A 264 -1.08 11.01 4.10
C TYR A 264 -1.84 10.91 5.43
N GLN A 265 -3.01 11.56 5.48
CA GLN A 265 -3.97 11.38 6.56
C GLN A 265 -5.40 11.42 6.02
N SER A 266 -6.27 10.57 6.56
CA SER A 266 -7.70 10.57 6.27
C SER A 266 -8.51 10.53 7.56
N VAL A 267 -9.70 11.14 7.56
CA VAL A 267 -10.70 10.91 8.62
C VAL A 267 -11.02 9.43 8.65
N ASN A 268 -11.01 8.82 9.83
CA ASN A 268 -11.32 7.41 10.01
C ASN A 268 -12.85 7.18 9.97
N PRO A 269 -13.40 6.51 8.94
CA PRO A 269 -14.81 6.18 8.87
C PRO A 269 -15.12 4.76 9.43
N PHE A 270 -14.10 4.03 9.89
CA PHE A 270 -14.16 2.60 10.20
C PHE A 270 -14.18 2.31 11.70
N GLN A 271 -14.95 3.10 12.46
CA GLN A 271 -15.03 2.92 13.91
C GLN A 271 -15.54 1.52 14.26
N GLY A 272 -14.83 0.84 15.18
CA GLY A 272 -15.22 -0.48 15.71
C GLY A 272 -14.70 -1.68 14.92
N HIS A 273 -14.03 -1.49 13.78
CA HIS A 273 -13.40 -2.58 13.04
C HIS A 273 -12.08 -3.04 13.71
N ARG A 274 -11.80 -4.34 13.57
CA ARG A 274 -10.47 -4.91 13.79
C ARG A 274 -9.86 -5.25 12.44
N TRP A 275 -8.54 -5.14 12.35
CA TRP A 275 -7.79 -5.26 11.11
C TRP A 275 -6.85 -6.45 11.18
N TYR A 276 -6.64 -7.12 10.06
CA TYR A 276 -5.54 -8.07 9.89
C TYR A 276 -4.68 -7.66 8.70
N PRO A 277 -3.36 -7.90 8.75
CA PRO A 277 -2.45 -7.51 7.70
C PRO A 277 -2.44 -8.52 6.56
N ILE A 278 -2.28 -7.99 5.35
CA ILE A 278 -1.90 -8.72 4.15
C ILE A 278 -0.64 -8.06 3.59
N MET A 279 0.32 -8.88 3.17
CA MET A 279 1.50 -8.44 2.43
C MET A 279 1.70 -9.35 1.23
N ASP A 280 1.91 -8.75 0.06
CA ASP A 280 1.99 -9.50 -1.19
C ASP A 280 2.91 -8.84 -2.22
N VAL A 281 3.26 -9.63 -3.23
CA VAL A 281 3.75 -9.13 -4.52
C VAL A 281 2.89 -9.75 -5.61
N ALA A 282 1.81 -9.06 -5.97
CA ALA A 282 0.98 -9.39 -7.11
C ALA A 282 1.74 -9.17 -8.44
N VAL A 283 1.18 -9.71 -9.52
CA VAL A 283 1.70 -9.54 -10.88
C VAL A 283 0.58 -9.09 -11.81
N LYS A 284 0.84 -8.05 -12.60
CA LYS A 284 -0.04 -7.54 -13.65
C LYS A 284 0.78 -7.15 -14.87
N THR A 285 0.97 -8.11 -15.76
CA THR A 285 1.69 -7.94 -17.02
C THR A 285 1.36 -9.06 -18.02
N THR A 286 1.63 -8.79 -19.29
CA THR A 286 1.67 -9.77 -20.38
C THR A 286 3.08 -9.90 -21.00
N GLY A 287 4.07 -9.20 -20.45
CA GLY A 287 5.44 -9.15 -20.97
C GLY A 287 6.37 -10.25 -20.46
N SER A 288 7.67 -10.07 -20.68
CA SER A 288 8.74 -11.00 -20.28
C SER A 288 8.87 -11.16 -18.76
N TYR A 289 8.66 -10.08 -18.00
CA TYR A 289 8.75 -10.05 -16.54
C TYR A 289 10.14 -10.43 -16.00
N ASP A 290 11.17 -9.85 -16.61
CA ASP A 290 12.59 -10.10 -16.37
C ASP A 290 13.39 -8.83 -16.04
N ASP A 291 12.73 -7.68 -15.92
CA ASP A 291 13.36 -6.38 -15.78
C ASP A 291 13.53 -5.94 -14.32
N GLY A 292 14.51 -6.53 -13.63
CA GLY A 292 14.79 -6.26 -12.23
C GLY A 292 14.26 -7.37 -11.31
N SER A 293 14.08 -7.04 -10.03
CA SER A 293 13.70 -8.02 -9.01
C SER A 293 12.21 -7.99 -8.70
N GLY A 294 11.60 -9.18 -8.64
CA GLY A 294 10.26 -9.41 -8.10
C GLY A 294 10.24 -9.66 -6.59
N ASP A 295 11.39 -9.51 -5.92
CA ASP A 295 11.52 -9.75 -4.49
C ASP A 295 11.15 -8.50 -3.68
N MET A 296 10.13 -8.63 -2.84
CA MET A 296 9.95 -7.77 -1.68
C MET A 296 10.63 -8.43 -0.49
N ILE A 297 11.54 -7.71 0.17
CA ILE A 297 12.26 -8.22 1.33
C ILE A 297 11.81 -7.47 2.58
N ILE A 298 11.22 -8.18 3.53
CA ILE A 298 10.73 -7.65 4.80
C ILE A 298 11.75 -7.99 5.88
N LYS A 299 12.43 -6.96 6.37
CA LYS A 299 13.41 -7.08 7.45
C LYS A 299 12.75 -7.14 8.82
N SER A 300 11.70 -6.35 9.03
CA SER A 300 10.88 -6.44 10.24
C SER A 300 9.43 -6.06 9.97
N PHE A 301 8.53 -6.61 10.78
CA PHE A 301 7.12 -6.23 10.80
C PHE A 301 6.62 -6.28 12.24
N ARG A 302 6.03 -5.18 12.71
CA ARG A 302 5.56 -5.01 14.09
C ARG A 302 4.16 -4.43 14.13
N ILE A 303 3.41 -4.84 15.14
CA ILE A 303 2.06 -4.34 15.42
C ILE A 303 2.01 -3.89 16.86
N TYR A 304 1.52 -2.68 17.09
CA TYR A 304 1.33 -2.10 18.40
C TYR A 304 -0.15 -1.80 18.60
N SER A 305 -0.80 -2.44 19.58
CA SER A 305 -2.18 -2.12 19.92
C SER A 305 -2.24 -0.81 20.69
N ALA A 306 -3.23 0.03 20.39
CA ALA A 306 -3.51 1.22 21.18
C ALA A 306 -3.71 0.86 22.67
N PRO A 307 -3.27 1.73 23.59
CA PRO A 307 -3.38 1.49 25.04
C PRO A 307 -4.83 1.41 25.52
#